data_AF-A0A970GQM8-F1
#
_entry.id   AF-A0A970GQM8-F1
#
_cell.length_a   1.000
_cell.length_b   1.000
_cell.length_c   1.000
_cell.angle_alpha   90.00
_cell.angle_beta   90.00
_cell.angle_gamma   90.00
#
_symmetry.space_group_name_H-M   'P 1'
#
loop_
_entity.id
_entity.type
_entity.pdbx_description
1 polymer ?
#
loop_
_entity_poly.entity_id
_entity_poly.type
_entity_poly.pdbx_seq_one_letter_code
_entity_poly.pdbx_strand_id
1 'polypeptide(L)'
;MYGMMLIMILAITGGVIAYLGDRIGMKVGRKRLTLFGLRPKHTSILITILTGVFIATATLVVLTFVSEDVRTALFHMKEIQEA
;
A
#
# COMPACT_ATOMS: atom_id res chain seq x y z
N MET A 1 7.04 -21.55 16.20
CA MET A 1 6.58 -20.48 17.12
C MET A 1 6.85 -19.06 16.60
N TYR A 2 7.86 -18.81 15.75
CA TYR A 2 8.10 -17.50 15.13
C TYR A 2 7.04 -17.03 14.12
N GLY A 3 6.42 -17.96 13.37
CA GLY A 3 5.43 -17.61 12.34
C GLY A 3 4.18 -16.91 12.86
N MET A 4 3.61 -17.35 13.99
CA MET A 4 2.44 -16.68 14.58
C MET A 4 2.77 -15.27 15.10
N MET A 5 3.97 -15.07 15.63
CA MET A 5 4.43 -13.76 16.08
C MET A 5 4.64 -12.79 14.89
N LEU A 6 5.20 -13.29 13.79
CA LEU A 6 5.33 -12.55 12.53
C LEU A 6 3.96 -12.16 11.96
N ILE A 7 3.01 -13.09 11.94
CA ILE A 7 1.63 -12.81 11.48
C ILE A 7 0.98 -11.72 12.33
N MET A 8 1.11 -11.77 13.66
CA MET A 8 0.58 -10.72 14.54
C MET A 8 1.24 -9.35 14.28
N ILE A 9 2.56 -9.30 14.17
CA ILE A 9 3.28 -8.04 13.92
C ILE A 9 2.89 -7.45 12.57
N LEU A 10 2.77 -8.28 11.53
CA LEU A 10 2.33 -7.86 10.20
C LEU A 10 0.88 -7.41 10.19
N ALA A 11 -0.02 -8.10 10.89
CA ALA A 11 -1.42 -7.72 10.99
C ALA A 11 -1.59 -6.35 11.67
N ILE A 12 -0.85 -6.12 12.76
CA ILE A 12 -0.89 -4.83 13.48
C ILE A 12 -0.29 -3.72 12.60
N THR A 13 0.90 -3.95 12.03
CA THR A 13 1.60 -2.93 11.23
C THR A 13 0.82 -2.61 9.95
N GLY A 14 0.30 -3.62 9.26
CA GLY A 14 -0.55 -3.47 8.08
C GLY A 14 -1.86 -2.76 8.39
N GLY A 15 -2.51 -3.11 9.51
CA GLY A 15 -3.72 -2.44 9.98
C GLY A 15 -3.51 -0.95 10.31
N VAL A 16 -2.38 -0.61 10.93
CA VAL A 16 -2.00 0.79 11.19
C VAL A 16 -1.78 1.55 9.89
N ILE A 17 -1.02 0.99 8.94
CA ILE A 17 -0.77 1.64 7.63
C ILE A 17 -2.07 1.82 6.85
N ALA A 18 -2.96 0.82 6.83
CA ALA A 18 -4.26 0.89 6.18
C ALA A 18 -5.15 1.98 6.79
N TYR A 19 -5.18 2.09 8.12
CA TYR A 19 -5.93 3.13 8.83
C TYR A 19 -5.42 4.54 8.48
N LEU A 20 -4.09 4.74 8.43
CA LEU A 20 -3.52 6.02 8.01
C LEU A 20 -3.87 6.36 6.55
N GLY A 21 -3.79 5.38 5.65
CA GLY A 21 -4.15 5.54 4.24
C GLY A 21 -5.60 5.96 4.03
N ASP A 22 -6.54 5.29 4.71
CA ASP A 22 -7.97 5.60 4.61
C ASP A 22 -8.31 6.99 5.19
N ARG A 23 -7.65 7.38 6.28
CA ARG A 23 -7.86 8.71 6.88
C ARG A 23 -7.38 9.85 5.98
N ILE A 24 -6.27 9.65 5.28
CA ILE A 24 -5.73 10.59 4.30
C ILE A 24 -6.68 10.67 3.10
N GLY A 25 -7.10 9.52 2.55
CA GLY A 25 -8.06 9.44 1.44
C GLY A 25 -9.39 10.14 1.76
N MET A 26 -9.97 9.89 2.94
CA MET A 26 -11.21 10.54 3.37
C MET A 26 -11.10 12.06 3.51
N LYS A 27 -9.98 12.57 4.05
CA LYS A 27 -9.77 14.03 4.18
C LYS A 27 -9.68 14.70 2.81
N VAL A 28 -9.02 14.06 1.86
CA VAL A 28 -8.87 14.59 0.51
C VAL A 28 -10.21 14.55 -0.24
N GLY A 29 -10.97 13.45 -0.11
CA GLY A 29 -12.31 13.33 -0.67
C GLY A 29 -13.32 14.34 -0.07
N ARG A 30 -13.30 14.56 1.25
CA ARG A 30 -14.21 15.52 1.91
C ARG A 30 -13.95 16.97 1.53
N LYS A 31 -12.70 17.37 1.31
CA LYS A 31 -12.37 18.78 1.02
C LYS A 31 -12.75 19.22 -0.40
N ARG A 32 -13.28 18.33 -1.25
CA ARG A 32 -13.58 18.60 -2.68
C ARG A 32 -12.43 19.37 -3.35
N LEU A 33 -11.19 18.98 -3.02
CA LEU A 33 -10.00 19.63 -3.57
C LEU A 33 -10.07 19.52 -5.08
N THR A 34 -9.89 20.65 -5.76
CA THR A 34 -9.75 20.71 -7.21
C THR A 34 -8.25 20.79 -7.49
N LEU A 35 -7.69 19.73 -8.06
CA LEU A 35 -6.36 19.76 -8.65
C LEU A 35 -6.54 20.27 -10.08
N PHE A 36 -5.75 21.27 -10.46
CA PHE A 36 -5.68 21.77 -11.83
C PHE A 36 -7.02 22.26 -12.44
N GLY A 37 -7.97 22.72 -11.63
CA GLY A 37 -9.24 23.27 -12.13
C GLY A 37 -10.26 22.24 -12.65
N LEU A 38 -10.01 20.95 -12.43
CA LEU A 38 -10.91 19.86 -12.84
C LEU A 38 -12.15 19.78 -11.94
N ARG A 39 -13.30 19.43 -12.56
CA ARG A 39 -14.58 19.23 -11.87
C ARG A 39 -14.37 18.28 -10.68
N PRO A 40 -14.79 18.64 -9.45
CA PRO A 40 -14.42 17.93 -8.21
C PRO A 40 -14.64 16.41 -8.21
N LYS A 41 -15.56 15.92 -9.04
CA LYS A 41 -15.86 14.48 -9.21
C LYS A 41 -14.70 13.71 -9.86
N HIS A 42 -14.04 14.27 -10.88
CA HIS A 42 -12.92 13.58 -11.57
C HIS A 42 -11.64 13.69 -10.78
N THR A 43 -11.41 14.85 -10.16
CA THR A 43 -10.30 15.05 -9.24
C THR A 43 -10.34 14.06 -8.08
N SER A 44 -11.51 13.85 -7.47
CA SER A 44 -11.63 12.88 -6.37
C SER A 44 -11.31 11.46 -6.82
N ILE A 45 -11.74 11.03 -8.01
CA ILE A 45 -11.45 9.69 -8.54
C ILE A 45 -9.94 9.54 -8.78
N LEU A 46 -9.31 10.54 -9.41
CA LEU A 46 -7.88 10.53 -9.69
C LEU A 46 -7.06 10.42 -8.39
N ILE A 47 -7.44 11.20 -7.37
CA ILE A 47 -6.76 11.15 -6.08
C ILE A 47 -6.99 9.81 -5.37
N THR A 48 -8.20 9.24 -5.43
CA THR A 48 -8.46 7.91 -4.86
C THR A 48 -7.57 6.84 -5.50
N ILE A 49 -7.43 6.85 -6.83
CA ILE A 49 -6.55 5.91 -7.55
C ILE A 49 -5.08 6.14 -7.14
N LEU A 50 -4.61 7.39 -7.15
CA LEU A 50 -3.24 7.73 -6.74
C LEU A 50 -2.95 7.30 -5.30
N THR A 51 -3.91 7.49 -4.40
CA THR A 51 -3.78 7.06 -3.00
C THR A 51 -3.76 5.54 -2.90
N GLY A 52 -4.59 4.83 -3.67
CA GLY A 52 -4.58 3.37 -3.74
C GLY A 52 -3.25 2.81 -4.26
N VAL A 53 -2.70 3.38 -5.33
CA VAL A 53 -1.38 3.03 -5.88
C VAL A 53 -0.28 3.30 -4.85
N PHE A 54 -0.34 4.45 -4.16
CA PHE A 54 0.62 4.80 -3.12
C PHE A 54 0.58 3.82 -1.93
N ILE A 55 -0.61 3.45 -1.45
CA ILE A 55 -0.78 2.47 -0.36
C ILE A 55 -0.25 1.09 -0.77
N ALA A 56 -0.60 0.62 -1.97
CA ALA A 56 -0.12 -0.66 -2.48
C ALA A 56 1.42 -0.67 -2.60
N THR A 57 1.98 0.40 -3.16
CA THR A 57 3.43 0.53 -3.34
C THR A 57 4.15 0.59 -1.98
N ALA A 58 3.65 1.39 -1.04
CA ALA A 58 4.20 1.48 0.31
C ALA A 58 4.15 0.12 1.04
N THR A 59 3.06 -0.63 0.87
CA THR A 59 2.92 -1.97 1.45
C THR A 59 3.94 -2.95 0.88
N LEU A 60 4.11 -2.99 -0.44
CA LEU A 60 5.11 -3.83 -1.10
C LEU A 60 6.54 -3.47 -0.68
N VAL A 61 6.85 -2.18 -0.56
CA VAL A 61 8.16 -1.72 -0.08
C VAL A 61 8.42 -2.21 1.35
N VAL A 62 7.47 -2.03 2.27
CA VAL A 62 7.62 -2.50 3.65
C VAL A 62 7.80 -4.02 3.70
N LEU A 63 6.98 -4.78 2.98
CA LEU A 63 7.09 -6.24 2.94
C LEU A 63 8.43 -6.70 2.36
N THR A 64 8.93 -6.04 1.32
CA THR A 64 10.25 -6.33 0.72
C THR A 64 11.41 -6.06 1.68
N PHE A 65 11.28 -5.06 2.56
CA PHE A 65 12.30 -4.74 3.55
C PHE A 65 12.26 -5.66 4.77
N VAL A 66 11.07 -6.11 5.18
CA VAL A 66 10.86 -6.88 6.41
C VAL A 66 10.89 -8.39 6.17
N SER A 67 10.49 -8.87 4.98
CA SER A 67 10.39 -10.30 4.65
C SER A 67 11.37 -10.68 3.55
N GLU A 68 12.32 -11.55 3.88
CA GLU A 68 13.23 -12.18 2.91
C GLU A 68 12.47 -13.04 1.90
N ASP A 69 11.38 -13.72 2.31
CA ASP A 69 10.52 -14.49 1.40
C ASP A 69 9.88 -13.62 0.32
N VAL A 70 9.37 -12.44 0.69
CA VAL A 70 8.76 -11.49 -0.26
C VAL A 70 9.82 -10.86 -1.14
N ARG A 71 11.00 -10.52 -0.61
CA ARG A 71 12.14 -10.06 -1.41
C ARG A 71 12.60 -11.13 -2.41
N THR A 72 12.62 -12.39 -2.00
CA THR A 72 12.98 -13.52 -2.86
C THR A 72 11.90 -13.72 -3.93
N ALA A 73 10.62 -13.70 -3.57
CA ALA A 73 9.52 -13.83 -4.52
C ALA A 73 9.42 -12.65 -5.51
N LEU A 74 9.72 -11.42 -5.10
CA LEU A 74 9.64 -10.24 -5.97
C LEU A 74 10.86 -10.07 -6.89
N PHE A 75 12.05 -10.45 -6.43
CA PHE A 75 13.31 -10.18 -7.16
C PHE A 75 13.99 -11.44 -7.71
N HIS A 76 13.76 -12.62 -7.11
CA HIS A 76 14.40 -13.90 -7.47
C HIS A 76 13.43 -14.89 -8.14
N MET A 77 12.22 -14.46 -8.51
CA MET A 77 11.25 -15.31 -9.25
C MET A 77 11.84 -15.90 -10.54
N LYS A 78 12.79 -15.19 -11.17
CA LYS A 78 13.47 -15.63 -12.40
C LYS A 78 14.43 -16.80 -12.19
N GLU A 79 15.04 -16.95 -11.01
CA GLU A 79 16.00 -18.03 -10.75
C GLU A 79 15.31 -19.36 -10.41
N ILE A 80 14.10 -19.31 -9.85
CA ILE A 80 13.31 -20.51 -9.50
C ILE A 80 12.61 -21.10 -10.73
N GLN A 81 12.36 -20.30 -11.78
CA GLN A 81 11.74 -20.78 -13.02
C GLN A 81 12.70 -21.49 -13.99
N GLU A 82 14.01 -21.37 -13.79
CA GLU A 82 15.05 -21.96 -14.66
C GLU A 82 15.73 -23.21 -14.03
N ALA A 83 15.26 -23.70 -12.88
CA ALA A 83 15.77 -24.89 -12.19
C ALA A 83 14.91 -26.14 -12.44
#